data_AF-A0A9E2K0M2-F1
#
_entry.id   AF-A0A9E2K0M2-F1
#
_cell.length_a   1.000
_cell.length_b   1.000
_cell.length_c   1.000
_cell.angle_alpha   90.00
_cell.angle_beta   90.00
_cell.angle_gamma   90.00
#
_symmetry.space_group_name_H-M   'P 1'
#
loop_
_entity.id
_entity.type
_entity.pdbx_description
1 polymer ?
#
loop_
_entity_poly.entity_id
_entity_poly.type
_entity_poly.pdbx_seq_one_letter_code
_entity_poly.pdbx_strand_id
1 'polypeptide(L)'
;MSKITRYYPISGANFTDFSVDYTAVTLAGESIFFKGTSQPDHVYLSGNFTFDFTDSGTSQITPQIPGYDKVFLAGRRADYTAALQGETLSLSGTNRPTVIMARGDYVVFQDGQVETNAWIDALVSNSAAPATDPSVTATGSVDAMAAQALDNATPSARVLVYPLRGRM
;
A
#
# COMPACT_ATOMS: atom_id res chain seq x y z
N MET A 1 4.65 -6.08 24.98
CA MET A 1 5.37 -4.99 24.30
C MET A 1 5.22 -5.22 22.82
N SER A 2 4.51 -4.34 22.11
CA SER A 2 4.45 -4.35 20.65
C SER A 2 5.84 -4.00 20.12
N LYS A 3 6.42 -4.85 19.26
CA LYS A 3 7.65 -4.49 18.53
C LYS A 3 7.24 -3.52 17.43
N ILE A 4 7.97 -2.41 17.31
CA ILE A 4 7.81 -1.47 16.21
C ILE A 4 8.90 -1.81 15.21
N THR A 5 8.51 -2.32 14.04
CA THR A 5 9.43 -2.60 12.94
C THR A 5 9.33 -1.47 11.92
N ARG A 6 10.45 -0.80 11.65
CA ARG A 6 10.53 0.31 10.67
C ARG A 6 11.18 -0.18 9.40
N TYR A 7 10.53 0.06 8.27
CA TYR A 7 11.05 -0.25 6.94
C TYR A 7 11.35 1.05 6.21
N TYR A 8 12.50 1.09 5.53
CA TYR A 8 12.90 2.21 4.69
C TYR A 8 13.13 1.67 3.27
N PRO A 9 12.47 2.23 2.24
CA PRO A 9 12.82 1.91 0.86
C PRO A 9 14.28 2.31 0.61
N ILE A 10 15.02 1.46 -0.11
CA ILE A 10 16.35 1.82 -0.60
C ILE A 10 16.19 2.87 -1.71
N SER A 11 17.13 3.81 -1.81
CA SER A 11 17.10 4.81 -2.88
C SER A 11 17.04 4.13 -4.26
N GLY A 12 16.02 4.48 -5.04
CA GLY A 12 15.75 3.88 -6.36
C GLY A 12 14.75 2.72 -6.36
N ALA A 13 14.25 2.25 -5.20
CA ALA A 13 13.14 1.31 -5.10
C ALA A 13 11.80 2.01 -5.33
N ASN A 14 11.08 1.63 -6.39
CA ASN A 14 9.77 2.24 -6.71
C ASN A 14 8.60 1.26 -6.51
N PHE A 15 8.87 0.02 -6.08
CA PHE A 15 7.84 -0.96 -5.72
C PHE A 15 8.33 -1.83 -4.55
N THR A 16 7.53 -1.91 -3.48
CA THR A 16 7.90 -2.61 -2.24
C THR A 16 6.87 -3.69 -1.93
N ASP A 17 7.32 -4.93 -1.80
CA ASP A 17 6.46 -6.09 -1.56
C ASP A 17 6.46 -6.49 -0.08
N PHE A 18 5.31 -6.37 0.58
CA PHE A 18 5.06 -6.83 1.96
C PHE A 18 4.25 -8.14 2.01
N SER A 19 4.13 -8.87 0.91
CA SER A 19 3.55 -10.21 0.87
C SER A 19 4.51 -11.26 1.46
N VAL A 20 4.72 -11.18 2.77
CA VAL A 20 5.59 -12.13 3.48
C VAL A 20 4.79 -13.37 3.85
N ASP A 21 4.74 -14.34 2.95
CA ASP A 21 4.26 -15.71 3.19
C ASP A 21 5.40 -16.74 3.10
N TYR A 22 6.58 -16.42 3.64
CA TYR A 22 7.70 -17.37 3.70
C TYR A 22 7.58 -18.27 4.93
N THR A 23 6.74 -19.30 4.84
CA THR A 23 6.56 -20.44 5.77
C THR A 23 6.59 -20.12 7.28
N ALA A 24 7.77 -19.83 7.85
CA ALA A 24 8.00 -19.53 9.26
C ALA A 24 8.01 -18.03 9.61
N VAL A 25 7.92 -17.12 8.63
CA VAL A 25 7.92 -15.66 8.85
C VAL A 25 6.56 -15.09 8.45
N THR A 26 5.95 -14.35 9.36
CA THR A 26 4.70 -13.62 9.14
C THR A 26 4.82 -12.20 9.70
N LEU A 27 4.15 -11.25 9.07
CA LEU A 27 3.95 -9.90 9.61
C LEU A 27 2.69 -9.80 10.47
N ALA A 28 1.97 -10.91 10.68
CA ALA A 28 0.69 -10.89 11.37
C ALA A 28 0.77 -10.21 12.76
N GLY A 29 -0.09 -9.21 12.98
CA GLY A 29 -0.14 -8.42 14.21
C GLY A 29 0.93 -7.33 14.33
N GLU A 30 1.85 -7.20 13.38
CA GLU A 30 2.83 -6.11 13.36
C GLU A 30 2.19 -4.78 12.93
N SER A 31 2.84 -3.68 13.33
CA SER A 31 2.52 -2.33 12.85
C SER A 31 3.72 -1.77 12.11
N ILE A 32 3.52 -1.42 10.85
CA ILE A 32 4.54 -0.90 9.94
C ILE A 32 4.21 0.56 9.65
N PHE A 33 5.18 1.44 9.88
CA PHE A 33 5.11 2.84 9.50
C PHE A 33 6.01 3.05 8.30
N PHE A 34 5.41 3.33 7.15
CA PHE A 34 6.12 3.57 5.91
C PHE A 34 6.48 5.05 5.80
N LYS A 35 7.76 5.31 5.52
CA LYS A 35 8.26 6.64 5.16
C LYS A 35 8.73 6.57 3.73
N GLY A 36 8.03 7.26 2.85
CA GLY A 36 8.33 7.23 1.43
C GLY A 36 9.42 8.21 1.03
N THR A 37 9.43 8.52 -0.25
CA THR A 37 10.49 9.26 -0.94
C THR A 37 9.92 10.48 -1.66
N SER A 38 10.77 11.19 -2.42
CA SER A 38 10.31 12.26 -3.31
C SER A 38 9.83 11.76 -4.68
N GLN A 39 9.86 10.45 -4.90
CA GLN A 39 9.35 9.77 -6.09
C GLN A 39 8.08 9.01 -5.72
N PRO A 40 7.22 8.65 -6.70
CA PRO A 40 6.08 7.77 -6.46
C PRO A 40 6.51 6.46 -5.79
N ASP A 41 5.89 6.17 -4.65
CA ASP A 41 6.06 4.95 -3.90
C ASP A 41 4.90 3.99 -4.20
N HIS A 42 5.26 2.77 -4.58
CA HIS A 42 4.29 1.71 -4.79
C HIS A 42 4.54 0.56 -3.81
N VAL A 43 3.49 0.03 -3.22
CA VAL A 43 3.60 -1.09 -2.28
C VAL A 43 2.54 -2.14 -2.54
N TYR A 44 2.87 -3.41 -2.35
CA TYR A 44 1.90 -4.50 -2.32
C TYR A 44 1.78 -5.07 -0.92
N LEU A 45 0.55 -5.18 -0.43
CA LEU A 45 0.23 -5.64 0.92
C LEU A 45 -0.68 -6.88 0.87
N SER A 46 -0.25 -7.96 1.52
CA SER A 46 -1.07 -9.12 1.80
C SER A 46 -0.74 -9.71 3.17
N GLY A 47 -1.73 -10.15 3.93
CA GLY A 47 -1.57 -10.68 5.29
C GLY A 47 -2.39 -9.91 6.31
N ASN A 48 -2.15 -10.13 7.61
CA ASN A 48 -2.98 -9.56 8.69
C ASN A 48 -2.17 -8.63 9.61
N PHE A 49 -1.77 -7.46 9.12
CA PHE A 49 -0.93 -6.48 9.83
C PHE A 49 -1.45 -5.06 9.64
N THR A 50 -0.93 -4.10 10.40
CA THR A 50 -1.24 -2.68 10.21
C THR A 50 -0.14 -1.99 9.42
N PHE A 51 -0.52 -1.21 8.41
CA PHE A 51 0.37 -0.46 7.55
C PHE A 51 -0.07 1.01 7.49
N ASP A 52 0.75 1.89 8.03
CA ASP A 52 0.54 3.33 8.00
C ASP A 52 1.38 3.91 6.85
N PHE A 53 0.68 4.41 5.83
CA PHE A 53 1.23 4.98 4.61
C PHE A 53 1.01 6.50 4.55
N THR A 54 0.68 7.14 5.67
CA THR A 54 0.38 8.58 5.70
C THR A 54 1.59 9.49 5.46
N ASP A 55 2.81 8.96 5.56
CA ASP A 55 4.08 9.65 5.34
C ASP A 55 4.81 9.12 4.08
N SER A 56 4.07 8.69 3.05
CA SER A 56 4.61 8.15 1.78
C SER A 56 5.28 9.20 0.90
N GLY A 57 5.25 10.48 1.26
CA GLY A 57 6.22 11.45 0.75
C GLY A 57 5.87 12.16 -0.56
N THR A 58 4.82 11.78 -1.30
CA THR A 58 4.39 12.55 -2.48
C THR A 58 3.42 13.68 -2.14
N SER A 59 3.84 14.57 -1.23
CA SER A 59 3.31 15.93 -1.27
C SER A 59 3.80 16.59 -2.56
N GLN A 60 2.91 17.25 -3.30
CA GLN A 60 3.12 17.92 -4.59
C GLN A 60 4.18 19.06 -4.58
N ILE A 61 5.34 18.87 -3.97
CA ILE A 61 6.34 19.92 -3.73
C ILE A 61 7.19 20.15 -5.00
N THR A 62 7.19 19.20 -5.94
CA THR A 62 7.88 19.40 -7.23
C THR A 62 6.90 19.17 -8.39
N PRO A 63 6.43 20.22 -9.09
CA PRO A 63 5.48 20.11 -10.21
C PRO A 63 6.04 19.41 -11.46
N GLN A 64 7.17 18.71 -11.36
CA GLN A 64 7.91 18.11 -12.48
C GLN A 64 7.98 16.58 -12.43
N ILE A 65 7.40 15.92 -11.42
CA ILE A 65 7.31 14.46 -11.38
C ILE A 65 5.84 14.05 -11.41
N PRO A 66 5.30 13.66 -12.57
CA PRO A 66 3.97 13.06 -12.64
C PRO A 66 4.03 11.69 -11.97
N GLY A 67 3.21 11.50 -10.93
CA GLY A 67 3.00 10.18 -10.33
C GLY A 67 2.33 10.29 -8.97
N TYR A 68 1.53 9.29 -8.65
CA TYR A 68 0.81 9.14 -7.39
C TYR A 68 1.32 7.90 -6.68
N ASP A 69 1.32 7.92 -5.35
CA ASP A 69 1.61 6.71 -4.60
C ASP A 69 0.48 5.69 -4.79
N LYS A 70 0.83 4.40 -4.86
CA LYS A 70 -0.13 3.32 -5.10
C LYS A 70 0.05 2.22 -4.06
N VAL A 71 -1.02 1.92 -3.34
CA VAL A 71 -1.09 0.78 -2.43
C VAL A 71 -1.91 -0.33 -3.08
N PHE A 72 -1.26 -1.40 -3.50
CA PHE A 72 -1.87 -2.61 -4.03
C PHE A 72 -2.28 -3.53 -2.88
N LEU A 73 -3.56 -3.91 -2.84
CA LEU A 73 -4.14 -4.74 -1.81
C LEU A 73 -4.60 -6.08 -2.37
N ALA A 74 -4.26 -7.16 -1.70
CA ALA A 74 -4.85 -8.46 -1.99
C ALA A 74 -6.36 -8.42 -1.72
N GLY A 75 -7.19 -8.84 -2.68
CA GLY A 75 -8.66 -8.87 -2.58
C GLY A 75 -9.37 -7.78 -3.35
N ARG A 76 -10.70 -7.82 -3.33
CA ARG A 76 -11.60 -6.85 -3.96
C ARG A 76 -11.92 -5.71 -3.00
N ARG A 77 -12.34 -4.55 -3.51
CA ARG A 77 -12.79 -3.41 -2.70
C ARG A 77 -13.85 -3.82 -1.66
N ALA A 78 -14.78 -4.70 -2.06
CA ALA A 78 -15.85 -5.18 -1.20
C ALA A 78 -15.36 -6.03 0.00
N ASP A 79 -14.11 -6.50 -0.03
CA ASP A 79 -13.51 -7.25 1.08
C ASP A 79 -12.98 -6.34 2.20
N TYR A 80 -13.03 -5.01 1.99
CA TYR A 80 -12.54 -4.01 2.91
C TYR A 80 -13.67 -3.11 3.42
N THR A 81 -13.65 -2.85 4.72
CA THR A 81 -14.43 -1.80 5.36
C THR A 81 -13.60 -0.53 5.39
N ALA A 82 -14.16 0.55 4.86
CA ALA A 82 -13.54 1.87 4.88
C ALA A 82 -14.10 2.71 6.03
N ALA A 83 -13.22 3.42 6.72
CA ALA A 83 -13.58 4.35 7.78
C ALA A 83 -12.64 5.58 7.77
N LEU A 84 -13.10 6.68 8.36
CA LEU A 84 -12.23 7.83 8.62
C LEU A 84 -11.52 7.65 9.95
N GLN A 85 -10.22 7.91 9.97
CA GLN A 85 -9.42 8.03 11.19
C GLN A 85 -8.84 9.46 11.26
N GLY A 86 -9.67 10.42 11.67
CA GLY A 86 -9.36 11.84 11.49
C GLY A 86 -9.52 12.22 10.02
N GLU A 87 -8.45 12.68 9.38
CA GLU A 87 -8.45 13.09 7.96
C GLU A 87 -7.94 11.98 7.00
N THR A 88 -7.60 10.81 7.53
CA THR A 88 -7.04 9.70 6.76
C THR A 88 -8.10 8.63 6.48
N LEU A 89 -7.91 7.92 5.36
CA LEU A 89 -8.66 6.73 5.02
C LEU A 89 -8.07 5.53 5.78
N SER A 90 -8.90 4.81 6.52
CA SER A 90 -8.56 3.51 7.09
C SER A 90 -9.33 2.42 6.37
N LEU A 91 -8.62 1.42 5.84
CA LEU A 91 -9.17 0.23 5.22
C LEU A 91 -8.84 -0.97 6.09
N SER A 92 -9.82 -1.82 6.40
CA SER A 92 -9.61 -3.04 7.18
C SER A 92 -10.47 -4.19 6.67
N GLY A 93 -10.03 -5.43 6.85
CA GLY A 93 -10.79 -6.61 6.46
C GLY A 93 -10.33 -7.85 7.21
N THR A 94 -11.16 -8.89 7.22
CA THR A 94 -10.81 -10.17 7.88
C THR A 94 -9.64 -10.84 7.17
N ASN A 95 -8.57 -11.17 7.91
CA ASN A 95 -7.33 -11.75 7.39
C ASN A 95 -6.65 -10.88 6.31
N ARG A 96 -6.80 -9.57 6.42
CA ARG A 96 -6.28 -8.56 5.47
C ARG A 96 -5.53 -7.47 6.22
N PRO A 97 -4.66 -6.72 5.53
CA PRO A 97 -3.96 -5.63 6.19
C PRO A 97 -4.97 -4.55 6.58
N THR A 98 -4.74 -3.92 7.73
CA THR A 98 -5.30 -2.62 8.03
C THR A 98 -4.38 -1.57 7.44
N VAL A 99 -4.90 -0.68 6.60
CA VAL A 99 -4.09 0.29 5.85
C VAL A 99 -4.62 1.68 6.15
N ILE A 100 -3.72 2.59 6.52
CA ILE A 100 -4.04 3.99 6.81
C ILE A 100 -3.35 4.84 5.76
N MET A 101 -4.12 5.67 5.06
CA MET A 101 -3.63 6.47 3.92
C MET A 101 -4.13 7.90 3.99
N ALA A 102 -3.29 8.82 3.54
CA ALA A 102 -3.65 10.22 3.37
C ALA A 102 -4.41 10.44 2.05
N ARG A 103 -4.80 11.69 1.84
CA ARG A 103 -5.31 12.21 0.58
C ARG A 103 -4.18 12.29 -0.46
N GLY A 104 -4.52 12.08 -1.73
CA GLY A 104 -3.60 12.26 -2.86
C GLY A 104 -3.02 10.97 -3.46
N ASP A 105 -3.42 9.81 -2.96
CA ASP A 105 -2.89 8.50 -3.37
C ASP A 105 -3.96 7.62 -4.01
N TYR A 106 -3.55 6.43 -4.45
CA TYR A 106 -4.45 5.41 -4.98
C TYR A 106 -4.38 4.11 -4.17
N VAL A 107 -5.54 3.52 -3.96
CA VAL A 107 -5.68 2.13 -3.50
C VAL A 107 -6.05 1.28 -4.70
N VAL A 108 -5.30 0.21 -4.95
CA VAL A 108 -5.53 -0.72 -6.05
C VAL A 108 -6.00 -2.06 -5.51
N PHE A 109 -7.22 -2.48 -5.88
CA PHE A 109 -7.80 -3.78 -5.56
C PHE A 109 -7.79 -4.70 -6.77
N GLN A 110 -8.20 -5.96 -6.59
CA GLN A 110 -8.40 -6.92 -7.66
C GLN A 110 -9.50 -6.51 -8.66
N ASP A 111 -10.46 -5.69 -8.23
CA ASP A 111 -11.57 -5.18 -9.03
C ASP A 111 -11.39 -3.72 -9.49
N GLY A 112 -10.19 -3.15 -9.29
CA GLY A 112 -9.80 -1.84 -9.82
C GLY A 112 -9.23 -0.89 -8.77
N GLN A 113 -8.82 0.30 -9.22
CA GLN A 113 -8.23 1.34 -8.37
C GLN A 113 -9.24 2.40 -7.94
N VAL A 114 -8.97 3.07 -6.82
CA VAL A 114 -9.76 4.17 -6.26
C VAL A 114 -8.80 5.23 -5.71
N GLU A 115 -9.04 6.49 -6.04
CA GLU A 115 -8.32 7.62 -5.45
C GLU A 115 -8.76 7.84 -3.99
N THR A 116 -7.80 8.03 -3.08
CA THR A 116 -8.10 8.24 -1.65
C THR A 116 -8.92 9.50 -1.41
N ASN A 117 -8.73 10.55 -2.23
CA ASN A 117 -9.54 11.77 -2.17
C ASN A 117 -11.03 11.49 -2.32
N ALA A 118 -11.40 10.81 -3.40
CA ALA A 118 -12.79 10.48 -3.70
C ALA A 118 -13.42 9.61 -2.61
N TRP A 119 -12.64 8.70 -2.02
CA TRP A 119 -13.13 7.83 -0.96
C TRP A 119 -13.34 8.57 0.36
N ILE A 120 -12.37 9.42 0.75
CA ILE A 120 -12.48 10.27 1.94
C ILE A 120 -13.65 11.23 1.78
N ASP A 121 -13.83 11.85 0.61
CA ASP A 121 -14.97 12.73 0.32
C ASP A 121 -16.31 11.98 0.43
N ALA A 122 -16.37 10.74 -0.07
CA ALA A 122 -17.55 9.90 0.07
C ALA A 122 -17.89 9.60 1.53
N LEU A 123 -16.88 9.29 2.36
CA LEU A 123 -17.06 9.03 3.79
C LEU A 123 -17.48 10.30 4.55
N VAL A 124 -16.85 11.44 4.28
CA VAL A 124 -17.19 12.74 4.91
C VAL A 124 -18.61 13.16 4.57
N SER A 125 -19.03 12.96 3.32
CA SER A 125 -20.38 13.29 2.85
C SER A 125 -21.43 12.22 3.16
N ASN A 126 -21.03 11.10 3.76
CA ASN A 126 -21.89 9.92 3.98
C ASN A 126 -22.61 9.47 2.68
N SER A 127 -21.88 9.47 1.56
CA SER A 127 -22.37 9.05 0.26
C SER A 127 -21.86 7.66 -0.12
N ALA A 128 -22.29 7.15 -1.28
CA ALA A 128 -21.87 5.86 -1.77
C ALA A 128 -20.35 5.85 -2.01
N ALA A 129 -19.71 4.71 -1.71
CA ALA A 129 -18.30 4.52 -2.02
C ALA A 129 -18.05 4.72 -3.53
N PRO A 130 -16.92 5.36 -3.91
CA PRO A 130 -16.56 5.56 -5.31
C PRO A 130 -16.45 4.22 -6.05
N ALA A 131 -16.80 4.23 -7.33
CA ALA A 131 -16.60 3.08 -8.20
C ALA A 131 -15.10 2.82 -8.42
N THR A 132 -14.73 1.55 -8.58
CA THR A 132 -13.36 1.17 -8.95
C THR A 132 -13.13 1.42 -10.45
N ASP A 133 -11.93 1.89 -10.79
CA ASP A 133 -11.45 1.95 -12.16
C ASP A 133 -10.68 0.66 -12.48
N PRO A 134 -11.17 -0.20 -13.41
CA PRO A 134 -10.54 -1.48 -13.72
C PRO A 134 -9.28 -1.36 -14.61
N SER A 135 -8.83 -0.15 -14.97
CA SER A 135 -7.63 0.05 -15.80
C SER A 135 -6.34 -0.44 -15.13
N VAL A 136 -6.30 -0.45 -13.79
CA VAL A 136 -5.20 -0.94 -12.96
C VAL A 136 -5.77 -1.87 -11.90
N THR A 137 -5.21 -3.07 -11.76
CA THR A 137 -5.72 -4.07 -10.80
C THR A 137 -4.60 -4.79 -10.04
N ALA A 138 -4.90 -5.18 -8.81
CA ALA A 138 -4.03 -6.02 -7.97
C ALA A 138 -4.22 -7.51 -8.27
N THR A 139 -4.19 -7.88 -9.56
CA THR A 139 -4.30 -9.27 -10.02
C THR A 139 -2.99 -9.75 -10.65
N GLY A 140 -2.76 -11.07 -10.61
CA GLY A 140 -1.56 -11.68 -11.19
C GLY A 140 -0.38 -11.74 -10.22
N SER A 141 0.83 -11.85 -10.77
CA SER A 141 2.06 -11.87 -9.98
C SER A 141 2.42 -10.48 -9.46
N VAL A 142 3.23 -10.43 -8.39
CA VAL A 142 3.82 -9.17 -7.91
C VAL A 142 4.58 -8.44 -9.01
N ASP A 143 5.25 -9.17 -9.90
CA ASP A 143 5.92 -8.58 -11.07
C ASP A 143 4.94 -7.91 -12.04
N ALA A 144 3.75 -8.51 -12.26
CA ALA A 144 2.72 -7.92 -13.10
C ALA A 144 2.11 -6.66 -12.46
N MET A 145 1.94 -6.66 -11.13
CA MET A 145 1.49 -5.47 -10.40
C MET A 145 2.54 -4.36 -10.45
N ALA A 146 3.82 -4.70 -10.27
CA ALA A 146 4.90 -3.73 -10.37
C ALA A 146 5.03 -3.13 -11.78
N ALA A 147 4.86 -3.94 -12.83
CA ALA A 147 4.80 -3.44 -14.20
C ALA A 147 3.64 -2.46 -14.42
N GLN A 148 2.45 -2.72 -13.86
CA GLN A 148 1.32 -1.78 -13.91
C GLN A 148 1.58 -0.49 -13.11
N ALA A 149 2.27 -0.60 -11.97
CA ALA A 149 2.56 0.54 -11.11
C ALA A 149 3.49 1.53 -11.80
N LEU A 150 4.50 1.02 -12.49
CA LEU A 150 5.60 1.75 -13.11
C LEU A 150 5.37 2.04 -14.61
N ASP A 151 4.13 2.03 -15.10
CA ASP A 151 3.77 2.26 -16.50
C ASP A 151 4.57 1.38 -17.50
N ASN A 152 4.70 0.09 -17.17
CA ASN A 152 5.49 -0.93 -17.87
C ASN A 152 7.03 -0.80 -17.77
N ALA A 153 7.55 -0.02 -16.82
CA ALA A 153 8.96 -0.08 -16.46
C ALA A 153 9.27 -1.27 -15.54
N THR A 154 10.52 -1.72 -15.55
CA THR A 154 11.00 -2.83 -14.69
C THR A 154 11.03 -2.41 -13.21
N PRO A 155 10.48 -3.20 -12.27
CA PRO A 155 10.65 -2.97 -10.84
C PRO A 155 12.12 -2.88 -10.43
N SER A 156 12.43 -1.84 -9.68
CA SER A 156 13.80 -1.49 -9.29
C SER A 156 14.23 -2.05 -7.92
N ALA A 157 13.32 -2.62 -7.14
CA ALA A 157 13.66 -3.31 -5.89
C ALA A 157 12.64 -4.39 -5.50
N ARG A 158 13.09 -5.39 -4.75
CA ARG A 158 12.26 -6.34 -4.00
C ARG A 158 12.71 -6.33 -2.55
N VAL A 159 11.79 -6.25 -1.59
CA VAL A 159 12.15 -6.44 -0.18
C VAL A 159 12.43 -7.91 0.04
N LEU A 160 13.70 -8.23 0.28
CA LEU A 160 14.13 -9.56 0.68
C LEU A 160 14.25 -9.57 2.21
N VAL A 161 13.27 -10.17 2.89
CA VAL A 161 13.37 -10.42 4.33
C VAL A 161 14.19 -11.68 4.54
N TYR A 162 15.42 -11.52 5.04
CA TYR A 162 16.23 -12.65 5.50
C TYR A 162 15.94 -12.89 6.99
N PRO A 163 15.67 -14.14 7.44
CA PRO A 163 15.74 -14.44 8.85
C PRO A 163 17.19 -14.19 9.31
N LEU A 164 17.37 -13.34 10.31
CA LEU A 164 18.65 -13.23 11.02
C LEU A 164 18.96 -14.61 11.60
N ARG A 165 19.80 -15.39 10.91
CA ARG A 165 20.46 -16.53 11.54
C ARG A 165 21.36 -15.93 12.61
N GLY A 166 20.86 -15.94 13.85
CA GLY A 166 21.69 -15.68 15.01
C GLY A 166 22.92 -16.57 14.90
N ARG A 167 24.10 -15.94 14.80
CA ARG A 167 25.35 -16.65 15.11
C ARG A 167 25.24 -17.02 16.59
N MET A 168 24.92 -18.29 16.85
CA MET A 168 25.35 -18.95 18.08
C MET A 168 26.82 -19.33 17.92
#